data_AF-A0A4R5EW23-F1
#
_entry.id   AF-A0A4R5EW23-F1
#
_cell.length_a   1.000
_cell.length_b   1.000
_cell.length_c   1.000
_cell.angle_alpha   90.00
_cell.angle_beta   90.00
_cell.angle_gamma   90.00
#
_symmetry.space_group_name_H-M   'P 1'
#
loop_
_entity.id
_entity.type
_entity.pdbx_description
1 polymer ?
#
loop_
_entity_poly.entity_id
_entity_poly.type
_entity_poly.pdbx_seq_one_letter_code
_entity_poly.pdbx_strand_id
1 'polypeptide(L)'
;MHELFNTIPDPDVVLTLEPEELATTLLMLMRARGVSETFSLHNMVGEVLYEDPSRGISGCPRDRWPDLELAVSEAFAWMEAQALLVPQPGSHGGSWKVLSRRARRFESEQDLR
;
A
#
# COMPACT_ATOMS: atom_id res chain seq x y z
N MET A 1 -2.90 3.56 -4.79
CA MET A 1 -1.82 2.65 -5.16
C MET A 1 -1.96 2.14 -6.59
N HIS A 2 -2.19 3.02 -7.58
CA HIS A 2 -2.20 2.59 -8.99
C HIS A 2 -0.81 2.15 -9.47
N GLU A 3 0.25 2.65 -8.83
CA GLU A 3 1.65 2.35 -9.13
C GLU A 3 2.03 0.91 -8.74
N LEU A 4 1.21 0.22 -7.92
CA LEU A 4 1.46 -1.17 -7.58
C LEU A 4 1.56 -2.04 -8.84
N PHE A 5 0.64 -1.87 -9.80
CA PHE A 5 0.65 -2.61 -11.07
C PHE A 5 1.67 -2.07 -12.09
N ASN A 6 2.28 -0.91 -11.84
CA ASN A 6 3.46 -0.49 -12.58
C ASN A 6 4.72 -1.23 -12.09
N THR A 7 4.77 -1.60 -10.81
CA THR A 7 5.90 -2.31 -10.19
C THR A 7 5.75 -3.83 -10.30
N ILE A 8 4.55 -4.36 -10.07
CA ILE A 8 4.21 -5.78 -10.18
C ILE A 8 2.98 -5.89 -11.09
N PRO A 9 3.18 -6.02 -12.42
CA PRO A 9 2.07 -5.97 -13.38
C PRO A 9 1.09 -7.14 -13.29
N ASP A 10 1.54 -8.29 -12.79
CA ASP A 10 0.74 -9.50 -12.70
C ASP A 10 0.04 -9.60 -11.32
N PRO A 11 -1.30 -9.58 -11.26
CA PRO A 11 -2.03 -9.71 -10.01
C PRO A 11 -1.83 -11.06 -9.32
N ASP A 12 -1.62 -12.14 -10.08
CA ASP A 12 -1.38 -13.45 -9.47
C ASP A 12 -0.02 -13.45 -8.74
N VAL A 13 0.97 -12.67 -9.20
CA VAL A 13 2.24 -12.47 -8.48
C VAL A 13 2.00 -11.70 -7.18
N VAL A 14 1.20 -10.63 -7.19
CA VAL A 14 0.86 -9.87 -5.97
C VAL A 14 0.23 -10.79 -4.92
N LEU A 15 -0.66 -11.68 -5.34
CA LEU A 15 -1.35 -12.63 -4.46
C LEU A 15 -0.46 -13.75 -3.91
N THR A 16 0.72 -13.98 -4.50
CA THR A 16 1.69 -14.95 -3.97
C THR A 16 2.65 -14.36 -2.94
N LEU A 17 2.68 -13.04 -2.79
CA LEU A 17 3.55 -12.37 -1.81
C LEU A 17 3.01 -12.55 -0.40
N GLU A 18 3.92 -12.80 0.53
CA GLU A 18 3.56 -12.74 1.95
C GLU A 18 3.21 -11.29 2.35
N PRO A 19 2.39 -11.08 3.39
CA PRO A 19 1.97 -9.73 3.81
C PRO A 19 3.13 -8.76 4.04
N GLU A 20 4.26 -9.24 4.56
CA GLU A 20 5.49 -8.45 4.78
C GLU A 20 6.17 -8.01 3.48
N GLU A 21 6.21 -8.90 2.48
CA GLU A 21 6.84 -8.63 1.19
C GLU A 21 6.01 -7.58 0.43
N LEU A 22 4.69 -7.77 0.39
CA LEU A 22 3.78 -6.79 -0.19
C LEU A 22 3.80 -5.46 0.58
N ALA A 23 3.84 -5.51 1.91
CA ALA A 23 3.96 -4.31 2.75
C ALA A 23 5.21 -3.50 2.43
N THR A 24 6.32 -4.17 2.19
CA THR A 24 7.60 -3.55 1.84
C THR A 24 7.51 -2.79 0.51
N THR A 25 6.95 -3.42 -0.52
CA THR A 25 6.71 -2.76 -1.82
C THR A 25 5.76 -1.57 -1.67
N LEU A 26 4.64 -1.75 -0.97
CA LEU A 26 3.66 -0.67 -0.73
C LEU A 26 4.29 0.51 0.01
N LEU A 27 5.14 0.25 1.01
CA LEU A 27 5.82 1.28 1.77
C LEU A 27 6.75 2.13 0.89
N MET A 28 7.48 1.51 -0.04
CA MET A 28 8.35 2.23 -0.98
C MET A 28 7.55 3.13 -1.91
N LEU A 29 6.42 2.63 -2.43
CA LEU A 29 5.52 3.41 -3.27
C LEU A 29 4.88 4.58 -2.51
N MET A 30 4.45 4.35 -1.26
CA MET A 30 3.93 5.42 -0.38
C MET A 30 4.97 6.49 -0.10
N ARG A 31 6.24 6.12 0.10
CA ARG A 31 7.35 7.07 0.28
C ARG A 31 7.61 7.89 -0.99
N ALA A 32 7.53 7.26 -2.16
CA ALA A 32 7.71 7.92 -3.44
C ALA A 32 6.63 8.98 -3.73
N ARG A 33 5.40 8.78 -3.23
CA ARG A 33 4.30 9.77 -3.33
C ARG A 33 4.55 11.02 -2.49
N GLY A 34 5.14 10.87 -1.29
CA GLY A 34 5.61 12.00 -0.48
C GLY A 34 5.45 11.79 1.03
N VAL A 35 6.45 12.23 1.79
CA VAL A 35 6.57 11.98 3.25
C VAL A 35 5.56 12.78 4.11
N SER A 36 4.98 13.85 3.55
CA SER A 36 4.00 14.71 4.23
C SER A 36 2.54 14.31 3.97
N GLU A 37 2.30 13.24 3.21
CA GLU A 37 0.94 12.81 2.89
C GLU A 37 0.30 12.03 4.02
N THR A 38 -0.99 12.29 4.23
CA THR A 38 -1.88 11.48 5.05
C THR A 38 -2.61 10.49 4.16
N PHE A 39 -2.64 9.23 4.55
CA PHE A 39 -3.20 8.15 3.76
C PHE A 39 -4.53 7.69 4.35
N SER A 40 -5.56 7.59 3.50
CA SER A 40 -6.75 6.79 3.79
C SER A 40 -6.50 5.40 3.25
N LEU A 41 -6.38 4.39 4.13
CA LEU A 41 -6.12 3.02 3.69
C LEU A 41 -7.24 2.50 2.78
N HIS A 42 -8.49 2.86 3.08
CA HIS A 42 -9.64 2.54 2.24
C HIS A 42 -9.49 3.10 0.82
N ASN A 43 -9.08 4.37 0.68
CA ASN A 43 -8.86 4.96 -0.64
C ASN A 43 -7.69 4.26 -1.36
N MET A 44 -6.64 3.90 -0.63
CA MET A 44 -5.46 3.24 -1.19
C MET A 44 -5.79 1.85 -1.74
N VAL A 45 -6.61 1.07 -1.04
CA VAL A 45 -7.18 -0.19 -1.55
C VAL A 45 -8.02 0.06 -2.79
N GLY A 46 -8.93 1.03 -2.74
CA GLY A 46 -9.76 1.39 -3.91
C GLY A 46 -8.94 1.77 -5.14
N GLU A 47 -7.81 2.45 -4.95
CA GLU A 47 -6.88 2.77 -6.03
C GLU A 47 -6.17 1.54 -6.62
N VAL A 48 -5.94 0.46 -5.85
CA VAL A 48 -5.41 -0.81 -6.42
C VAL A 48 -6.42 -1.42 -7.38
N LEU A 49 -7.70 -1.40 -7.00
CA LEU A 49 -8.77 -2.03 -7.78
C LEU A 49 -9.21 -1.17 -8.97
N TYR A 50 -8.88 0.12 -8.98
CA TYR A 50 -9.29 1.08 -10.01
C TYR A 50 -8.57 0.84 -11.35
N GLU A 51 -9.36 0.75 -12.41
CA GLU A 51 -8.89 0.68 -13.80
C GLU A 51 -9.29 1.95 -14.56
N ASP A 52 -8.36 2.52 -15.34
CA ASP A 52 -8.67 3.60 -16.29
C ASP A 52 -7.73 3.52 -17.50
N PRO A 53 -8.14 2.74 -18.53
CA PRO A 53 -7.35 2.60 -19.76
C PRO A 53 -7.09 3.93 -20.46
N SER A 54 -7.97 4.94 -20.31
CA SER A 54 -7.81 6.25 -20.95
C SER A 54 -6.66 7.07 -20.37
N ARG A 55 -6.27 6.75 -19.12
CA ARG A 55 -5.13 7.35 -18.40
C ARG A 55 -3.93 6.42 -18.32
N GLY A 56 -3.96 5.28 -19.02
CA GLY A 56 -2.91 4.26 -18.95
C GLY A 56 -2.83 3.56 -17.60
N ILE A 57 -3.90 3.59 -16.80
CA ILE A 57 -3.96 2.90 -15.51
C ILE A 57 -4.45 1.48 -15.77
N SER A 58 -3.52 0.52 -15.73
CA SER A 58 -3.85 -0.91 -15.76
C SER A 58 -4.42 -1.33 -14.41
N GLY A 59 -5.67 -1.78 -14.41
CA GLY A 59 -6.29 -2.40 -13.24
C GLY A 59 -6.23 -3.92 -13.30
N CYS A 60 -6.65 -4.54 -12.19
CA CYS A 60 -6.77 -5.99 -12.09
C CYS A 60 -8.14 -6.48 -12.57
N PRO A 61 -8.26 -7.67 -13.17
CA PRO A 61 -9.54 -8.36 -13.39
C PRO A 61 -10.43 -8.38 -12.15
N ARG A 62 -11.73 -8.14 -12.33
CA ARG A 62 -12.72 -7.98 -11.25
C ARG A 62 -12.90 -9.22 -10.38
N ASP A 63 -12.66 -10.40 -10.93
CA ASP A 63 -12.74 -11.68 -10.22
C ASP A 63 -11.65 -11.84 -9.16
N ARG A 64 -10.53 -11.10 -9.29
CA ARG A 64 -9.41 -11.09 -8.34
C ARG A 64 -9.50 -9.96 -7.31
N TRP A 65 -10.48 -9.05 -7.42
CA TRP A 65 -10.59 -7.90 -6.52
C TRP A 65 -10.73 -8.29 -5.04
N PRO A 66 -11.56 -9.27 -4.64
CA PRO A 66 -11.69 -9.63 -3.24
C PRO A 66 -10.38 -10.12 -2.63
N ASP A 67 -9.62 -10.93 -3.39
CA ASP A 67 -8.35 -11.48 -2.93
C ASP A 67 -7.28 -10.39 -2.82
N LEU A 68 -7.24 -9.46 -3.77
CA LEU A 68 -6.33 -8.31 -3.74
C LEU A 68 -6.66 -7.33 -2.60
N GLU A 69 -7.94 -7.06 -2.38
CA GLU A 69 -8.39 -6.23 -1.27
C GLU A 69 -7.94 -6.82 0.07
N LEU A 70 -8.06 -8.14 0.23
CA LEU A 70 -7.57 -8.84 1.41
C LEU A 70 -6.04 -8.76 1.53
N ALA A 71 -5.29 -9.12 0.49
CA ALA A 71 -3.82 -9.12 0.52
C ALA A 71 -3.24 -7.73 0.84
N VAL A 72 -3.79 -6.67 0.22
CA VAL A 72 -3.37 -5.29 0.48
C VAL A 72 -3.76 -4.86 1.89
N SER A 73 -4.92 -5.28 2.40
CA SER A 73 -5.34 -5.00 3.77
C SER A 73 -4.44 -5.69 4.80
N GLU A 74 -4.03 -6.93 4.55
CA GLU A 74 -3.09 -7.67 5.38
C GLU A 74 -1.71 -7.00 5.41
N ALA A 75 -1.22 -6.55 4.26
CA ALA A 75 0.02 -5.78 4.17
C ALA A 75 -0.05 -4.46 4.98
N PHE A 76 -1.18 -3.75 4.94
CA PHE A 76 -1.40 -2.58 5.80
C PHE A 76 -1.44 -2.95 7.28
N ALA A 77 -2.15 -4.02 7.65
CA ALA A 77 -2.20 -4.49 9.03
C ALA A 77 -0.81 -4.87 9.55
N TRP A 78 0.02 -5.51 8.73
CA TRP A 78 1.42 -5.80 9.06
C TRP A 78 2.22 -4.51 9.28
N MET A 79 2.10 -3.51 8.40
CA MET A 79 2.77 -2.22 8.58
C MET A 79 2.34 -1.51 9.86
N GLU A 80 1.07 -1.58 10.25
CA GLU A 80 0.56 -1.04 11.50
C GLU A 80 1.14 -1.79 12.71
N ALA A 81 1.18 -3.13 12.67
CA ALA A 81 1.78 -3.96 13.71
C ALA A 81 3.28 -3.65 13.91
N GLN A 82 3.99 -3.34 12.83
CA GLN A 82 5.40 -2.91 12.86
C GLN A 82 5.60 -1.42 13.21
N ALA A 83 4.52 -0.69 13.49
CA ALA A 83 4.50 0.75 13.74
C ALA A 83 5.15 1.57 12.59
N LEU A 84 4.99 1.12 11.35
CA LEU A 84 5.42 1.83 10.14
C LEU A 84 4.33 2.79 9.66
N LEU A 85 3.08 2.38 9.80
CA LEU A 85 1.90 3.24 9.69
C LEU A 85 1.38 3.55 11.09
N VAL A 86 1.12 4.82 11.35
CA VAL A 86 0.53 5.28 12.62
C VAL A 86 -0.66 6.20 12.36
N PRO A 87 -1.65 6.27 13.26
CA PRO A 87 -2.72 7.25 13.15
C PRO A 87 -2.15 8.66 13.01
N GLN A 88 -2.72 9.45 12.11
CA GLN A 88 -2.39 10.87 12.00
C GLN A 88 -2.67 11.57 13.35
N PRO A 89 -1.68 12.25 13.96
CA PRO A 89 -1.91 13.01 15.18
C PRO A 89 -3.03 14.04 15.00
N GLY A 90 -3.98 14.09 15.94
CA GLY A 90 -5.13 14.99 15.89
C GLY A 90 -6.29 14.52 15.01
N SER A 91 -6.13 13.41 14.27
CA SER A 91 -7.24 12.79 13.54
C SER A 91 -8.14 12.01 14.49
N HIS A 92 -9.41 12.38 14.53
CA HIS A 92 -10.41 11.71 15.36
C HIS A 92 -10.96 10.51 14.60
N GLY A 93 -10.84 9.30 15.17
CA GLY A 93 -11.33 8.06 14.56
C GLY A 93 -10.27 7.24 13.82
N GLY A 94 -9.01 7.70 13.75
CA GLY A 94 -7.87 6.88 13.29
C GLY A 94 -7.92 6.42 11.83
N SER A 95 -8.84 6.95 11.02
CA SER A 95 -9.03 6.59 9.61
C SER A 95 -7.87 7.05 8.72
N TRP A 96 -7.24 8.15 9.10
CA TRP A 96 -6.07 8.70 8.41
C TRP A 96 -4.79 8.23 9.07
N LYS A 97 -3.86 7.75 8.25
CA LYS A 97 -2.55 7.25 8.64
C LYS A 97 -1.45 8.16 8.11
N VAL A 98 -0.30 8.12 8.76
CA VAL A 98 0.94 8.74 8.28
C VAL A 98 2.09 7.75 8.39
N LEU A 99 3.11 7.92 7.56
CA LEU A 99 4.37 7.20 7.73
C LEU A 99 5.02 7.61 9.05
N SER A 100 5.32 6.62 9.88
CA SER A 100 5.99 6.81 11.15
C SER A 100 7.42 7.33 10.97
N ARG A 101 8.03 7.82 12.06
CA ARG A 101 9.43 8.26 12.04
C ARG A 101 10.39 7.14 11.58
N ARG A 102 10.08 5.88 11.91
CA ARG A 102 10.88 4.71 11.48
C ARG A 102 10.70 4.47 9.98
N ALA A 103 9.46 4.44 9.50
CA ALA A 103 9.14 4.24 8.09
C ALA A 103 9.81 5.26 7.16
N ARG A 104 9.96 6.50 7.62
CA ARG A 104 10.61 7.59 6.84
C ARG A 104 12.11 7.41 6.66
N ARG A 105 12.78 6.63 7.52
CA ARG A 105 14.23 6.43 7.52
C ARG A 105 14.70 5.30 6.62
N PHE A 106 13.81 4.40 6.22
CA PHE A 106 14.18 3.35 5.26
C PHE A 106 14.57 4.02 3.96
N GLU A 107 15.66 3.59 3.34
CA GLU A 107 16.10 4.05 2.03
C GLU A 107 15.82 3.00 0.97
N SER A 108 15.81 1.72 1.35
CA SER A 108 15.57 0.58 0.46
C SER A 108 14.83 -0.57 1.16
N GLU A 109 14.35 -1.54 0.38
CA GLU A 109 13.67 -2.74 0.89
C GLU A 109 14.57 -3.56 1.83
N GLN A 110 15.89 -3.43 1.70
CA GLN A 110 16.86 -4.15 2.54
C GLN A 110 16.86 -3.66 4.00
N ASP A 111 16.37 -2.44 4.26
CA ASP A 111 16.34 -1.88 5.61
C ASP A 111 15.17 -2.42 6.47
N LEU A 112 14.29 -3.22 5.85
CA LEU A 112 13.11 -3.82 6.49
C LEU A 112 13.37 -5.24 7.02
N ARG A 113 14.51 -5.85 6.69
CA ARG A 113 14.92 -7.21 7.11
C ARG A 113 15.67 -7.23 8.45
#